data_AF-A0A212C5L1-F1
#
_entry.id   AF-A0A212C5L1-F1
#
_cell.length_a   1.000
_cell.length_b   1.000
_cell.length_c   1.000
_cell.angle_alpha   90.00
_cell.angle_beta   90.00
_cell.angle_gamma   90.00
#
_symmetry.space_group_name_H-M   'P 1'
#
loop_
_entity.id
_entity.type
_entity.pdbx_description
1 polymer ?
#
loop_
_entity_poly.entity_id
_entity_poly.type
_entity_poly.pdbx_seq_one_letter_code
_entity_poly.pdbx_strand_id
1 'polypeptide(L)' 'MRFTLYKNNDSTNPRKRSQRILAAETDRLSYVGNNFGTGALKCNTLCRHFVGILNKTSGQMEVYDAELFNMQPLFS' A
#
# COMPACT_ATOMS: atom_id res chain seq x y z
N MET A 1 -3.09 -1.58 17.10
CA MET A 1 -2.53 -1.04 15.86
C MET A 1 -3.68 -0.60 14.97
N ARG A 2 -3.72 0.68 14.61
CA ARG A 2 -4.81 1.27 13.79
C ARG A 2 -4.23 1.73 12.46
N PHE A 3 -4.83 1.32 11.36
CA PHE A 3 -4.44 1.74 10.03
C PHE A 3 -5.43 2.74 9.45
N THR A 4 -4.91 3.80 8.84
CA THR A 4 -5.70 4.80 8.12
C THR A 4 -5.10 4.97 6.72
N LEU A 5 -5.92 4.78 5.69
CA LEU A 5 -5.52 4.93 4.29
C LEU A 5 -6.07 6.24 3.72
N TYR A 6 -5.17 7.13 3.33
CA TYR A 6 -5.51 8.37 2.64
C TYR A 6 -5.34 8.18 1.13
N LYS A 7 -6.37 8.60 0.38
CA LYS A 7 -6.40 8.52 -1.08
C LYS A 7 -6.39 9.92 -1.67
N ASN A 8 -5.57 10.14 -2.70
CA ASN A 8 -5.64 11.36 -3.49
C ASN A 8 -7.00 11.41 -4.22
N ASN A 9 -7.66 12.56 -4.21
CA ASN A 9 -8.97 12.78 -4.81
C ASN A 9 -8.92 13.28 -6.26
N ASP A 10 -7.72 13.39 -6.85
CA ASP A 10 -7.55 13.71 -8.27
C ASP A 10 -8.17 12.60 -9.14
N SER A 11 -9.18 12.95 -9.94
CA SER A 11 -9.92 12.01 -10.79
C SER A 11 -9.44 12.01 -12.25
N THR A 12 -8.70 13.03 -12.67
CA THR A 12 -8.32 13.25 -14.07
C THR A 12 -6.93 12.72 -14.37
N ASN A 13 -5.94 12.97 -13.51
CA ASN A 13 -4.57 12.51 -13.71
C ASN A 13 -4.40 11.09 -13.15
N PRO A 14 -4.22 10.05 -13.99
CA PRO A 14 -4.18 8.66 -13.53
C PRO A 14 -3.05 8.38 -12.52
N ARG A 15 -1.92 9.08 -12.67
CA ARG A 15 -0.76 8.94 -11.77
C ARG A 15 -1.04 9.56 -10.40
N LYS A 16 -1.73 10.69 -10.35
CA LYS A 16 -2.14 11.30 -9.07
C LYS A 16 -3.27 10.51 -8.42
N ARG A 17 -4.23 10.03 -9.21
CA ARG A 17 -5.34 9.20 -8.75
C ARG A 17 -4.91 7.92 -8.03
N SER A 18 -3.75 7.35 -8.38
CA SER A 18 -3.19 6.16 -7.72
C SER A 18 -2.37 6.49 -6.47
N GLN A 19 -2.17 7.76 -6.10
CA GLN A 19 -1.37 8.12 -4.93
C GLN A 19 -2.10 7.80 -3.63
N ARG A 20 -1.39 7.11 -2.73
CA ARG A 20 -1.88 6.67 -1.44
C ARG A 20 -0.85 6.96 -0.36
N ILE A 21 -1.35 7.27 0.85
CA ILE A 21 -0.58 7.33 2.08
C ILE A 21 -1.23 6.36 3.07
N LEU A 22 -0.44 5.47 3.65
CA LEU A 22 -0.86 4.59 4.72
C LEU A 22 -0.22 5.07 6.02
N ALA A 23 -1.04 5.40 7.01
CA ALA A 23 -0.61 5.69 8.37
C ALA A 23 -0.97 4.51 9.26
N ALA A 24 -0.04 4.13 10.13
CA ALA A 24 -0.25 3.11 11.14
C ALA A 24 0.13 3.66 12.53
N GLU A 25 -0.81 3.61 13.45
CA GLU A 25 -0.64 4.08 14.83
C GLU A 25 -0.56 2.89 15.78
N THR A 26 0.42 2.94 16.67
CA THR A 26 0.56 2.03 17.82
C THR A 26 0.67 2.86 19.10
N ASP A 27 0.70 2.20 20.26
CA ASP A 27 0.80 2.91 21.54
C ASP A 27 2.16 3.60 21.74
N ARG A 28 3.19 3.23 20.97
CA ARG A 28 4.58 3.67 21.16
C ARG A 28 5.18 4.42 19.98
N LEU A 29 4.74 4.12 18.77
CA LEU A 29 5.31 4.68 17.55
C LEU A 29 4.27 4.73 16.44
N SER A 30 4.39 5.75 15.59
CA SER A 30 3.62 5.87 14.37
C SER A 30 4.49 5.50 13.17
N TYR A 31 3.87 4.95 12.13
CA TYR A 31 4.54 4.64 10.87
C TYR A 31 3.77 5.25 9.72
N VAL A 32 4.48 5.79 8.73
CA VAL A 32 3.90 6.35 7.52
C VAL A 32 4.59 5.77 6.30
N GLY A 33 3.80 5.36 5.31
CA GLY A 33 4.30 4.95 4.00
C GLY A 33 3.49 5.59 2.88
N ASN A 34 4.15 5.83 1.75
CA ASN A 34 3.55 6.41 0.56
C ASN A 34 4.00 5.65 -0.70
N ASN A 35 3.12 5.56 -1.69
CA ASN A 35 3.39 4.86 -2.95
C ASN A 35 3.84 5.81 -4.09
N PHE A 36 4.12 7.08 -3.78
CA PHE A 36 4.53 8.12 -4.72
C PHE A 36 5.69 8.97 -4.19
N GLY A 37 6.33 9.77 -5.05
CA GLY A 37 7.48 10.59 -4.65
C GLY A 37 8.78 9.78 -4.49
N THR A 38 9.81 10.40 -3.91
CA THR A 38 11.17 9.84 -3.82
C THR A 38 11.29 8.64 -2.88
N GLY A 39 10.43 8.54 -1.86
CA GLY A 39 10.39 7.42 -0.92
C GLY A 39 9.59 6.20 -1.40
N ALA A 40 8.94 6.30 -2.57
CA ALA A 40 8.15 5.21 -3.11
C ALA A 40 9.02 4.08 -3.65
N LEU A 41 8.56 2.85 -3.47
CA LEU A 41 9.20 1.69 -4.07
C LEU A 41 9.09 1.77 -5.59
N LYS A 42 10.24 1.84 -6.28
CA LYS A 42 10.29 1.88 -7.75
C LYS A 42 9.63 0.68 -8.42
N CYS A 43 9.54 -0.47 -7.73
CA CYS A 43 8.86 -1.65 -8.24
C CYS A 43 7.34 -1.42 -8.45
N ASN A 44 6.70 -0.48 -7.73
CA ASN A 44 5.27 -0.20 -7.91
C ASN A 44 4.93 0.36 -9.29
N THR A 45 5.89 0.97 -10.00
CA THR A 45 5.66 1.44 -11.39
C THR A 45 5.94 0.37 -12.44
N LEU A 46 6.66 -0.70 -12.08
CA LEU A 46 7.11 -1.73 -13.02
C LEU A 46 6.33 -3.04 -12.87
N CYS A 47 5.75 -3.29 -11.69
CA CYS A 47 5.10 -4.55 -11.35
C CYS A 47 3.74 -4.28 -10.72
N ARG A 48 2.77 -5.15 -11.04
CA ARG A 48 1.54 -5.30 -10.23
C ARG A 48 1.79 -6.37 -9.19
N HIS A 49 1.40 -6.07 -7.96
CA HIS A 49 1.55 -7.01 -6.85
C HIS A 49 0.17 -7.57 -6.51
N PHE A 50 0.15 -8.84 -6.12
CA PHE A 50 -1.07 -9.53 -5.77
C PHE A 50 -0.88 -10.32 -4.49
N VAL A 51 -1.95 -10.46 -3.73
CA VAL A 51 -2.04 -11.41 -2.61
C VAL A 51 -2.95 -12.55 -3.05
N GLY A 52 -2.44 -13.77 -2.96
CA GLY A 52 -3.17 -14.99 -3.30
C GLY A 52 -3.61 -15.76 -2.05
N ILE A 53 -4.85 -16.25 -2.04
CA ILE A 53 -5.36 -17.20 -1.05
C ILE A 53 -5.57 -18.53 -1.76
N LEU A 54 -4.73 -19.52 -1.46
CA LEU A 54 -4.76 -20.84 -2.08
C LEU A 54 -5.54 -21.84 -1.23
N ASN A 55 -6.61 -22.40 -1.80
CA ASN A 55 -7.25 -23.58 -1.24
C ASN A 55 -6.46 -24.83 -1.65
N LYS A 56 -5.80 -25.47 -0.69
CA LYS A 56 -4.94 -26.64 -0.95
C LYS A 56 -5.70 -27.91 -1.34
N THR A 57 -6.98 -28.01 -0.97
CA THR A 57 -7.82 -29.17 -1.27
C THR A 57 -8.35 -29.10 -2.70
N SER A 58 -8.84 -27.95 -3.14
CA SER A 58 -9.34 -27.76 -4.51
C SER A 58 -8.25 -27.35 -5.51
N GLY A 59 -7.10 -26.87 -5.04
CA GLY A 59 -6.03 -26.33 -5.86
C GLY A 59 -6.32 -24.93 -6.44
N GLN A 60 -7.45 -24.32 -6.08
CA GLN A 60 -7.87 -23.02 -6.61
C GLN A 60 -7.29 -21.86 -5.79
N MET A 61 -6.93 -20.77 -6.47
CA MET A 61 -6.37 -19.56 -5.86
C MET A 61 -7.24 -18.34 -6.14
N GLU A 62 -7.63 -17.65 -5.08
CA GLU A 62 -8.24 -16.32 -5.14
C GLU A 62 -7.13 -15.27 -5.11
N VAL A 63 -7.17 -14.29 -6.01
CA VAL A 63 -6.08 -13.32 -6.20
C VAL A 63 -6.63 -11.90 -6.07
N TYR A 64 -5.97 -11.07 -5.26
CA TYR A 64 -6.37 -9.70 -4.97
C TYR A 64 -5.26 -8.72 -5.34
N ASP A 65 -5.61 -7.61 -6.01
CA ASP A 65 -4.70 -6.50 -6.25
C ASP A 65 -4.16 -5.93 -4.93
N ALA A 66 -2.85 -5.69 -4.87
CA ALA A 66 -2.18 -5.16 -3.69
C ALA A 66 -1.21 -4.03 -4.06
N GLU A 67 -1.06 -3.09 -3.12
CA GLU A 67 -0.06 -2.03 -3.19
C GLU A 67 1.00 -2.24 -2.10
N LEU A 68 2.29 -2.08 -2.44
CA LEU A 68 3.37 -2.13 -1.47
C LEU A 68 3.69 -0.73 -0.94
N PHE A 69 3.81 -0.64 0.38
CA PHE A 69 4.21 0.57 1.09
C PHE A 69 5.51 0.31 1.86
N ASN A 70 6.52 1.16 1.65
CA ASN A 70 7.69 1.19 2.51
C ASN A 70 7.37 2.08 3.73
N MET A 71 6.96 1.45 4.83
CA MET A 71 6.54 2.14 6.05
C MET A 71 7.76 2.63 6.84
N GLN A 72 7.85 3.92 7.11
CA GLN A 72 8.92 4.54 7.89
C GLN A 72 8.41 4.92 9.28
N PRO A 73 9.19 4.68 10.35
CA PRO A 73 8.84 5.15 11.68
C PRO A 73 8.85 6.68 11.72
N LEU A 74 7.85 7.26 12.37
CA LEU A 74 7.76 8.68 12.66
C LEU A 74 8.04 8.87 14.15
N PHE A 75 9.17 9.52 14.44
CA PHE A 75 9.52 9.93 15.79
C PHE A 75 8.95 11.34 16.02
N SER A 76 8.17 11.51 17.09
CA SER A 76 7.60 12.79 17.52
C SER A 76 8.48 13.49 18.54
#